data_AF-S3ZDX9-F1
#
_entry.id   AF-S3ZDX9-F1
#
_cell.length_a   1.000
_cell.length_b   1.000
_cell.length_c   1.000
_cell.angle_alpha   90.00
_cell.angle_beta   90.00
_cell.angle_gamma   90.00
#
_symmetry.space_group_name_H-M   'P 1'
#
loop_
_entity.id
_entity.type
_entity.pdbx_description
1 polymer ?
#
loop_
_entity_poly.entity_id
_entity_poly.type
_entity_poly.pdbx_seq_one_letter_code
_entity_poly.pdbx_strand_id
1 'polypeptide(L)'
;MSRRLIAHVHVDGIAYGPDDEVPAAVARRIGAHAWTSGEDAGGPPGDPEADGGAEPPPRSGRGSGIEAWRAFAEQHDVEVAADASREDIIAAAESAGVVEPEQPKE
;
A
#
# COMPACT_ATOMS: atom_id res chain seq x y z
N MET A 1 -10.97 18.46 19.49
CA MET A 1 -11.36 17.21 18.81
C MET A 1 -10.73 17.25 17.43
N SER A 2 -9.57 16.60 17.27
CA SER A 2 -8.84 16.58 16.01
C SER A 2 -9.49 15.53 15.11
N ARG A 3 -10.13 15.98 14.01
CA ARG A 3 -10.62 15.07 12.96
C ARG A 3 -9.45 14.79 12.03
N ARG A 4 -9.19 13.52 11.76
CA ARG A 4 -8.15 13.05 10.85
C ARG A 4 -8.72 12.80 9.46
N LEU A 5 -7.90 12.97 8.44
CA LEU A 5 -8.28 12.61 7.08
C LEU A 5 -8.21 11.08 6.91
N ILE A 6 -9.03 10.51 6.01
CA ILE A 6 -8.94 9.07 5.67
C ILE A 6 -7.87 8.78 4.63
N ALA A 7 -7.46 9.80 3.87
CA ALA A 7 -6.53 9.71 2.75
C ALA A 7 -5.91 11.09 2.48
N HIS A 8 -4.90 11.15 1.60
CA HIS A 8 -4.29 12.41 1.19
C HIS A 8 -5.27 13.30 0.41
N VAL A 9 -5.51 14.50 0.92
CA VAL A 9 -6.37 15.52 0.29
C VAL A 9 -5.53 16.71 -0.13
N HIS A 10 -5.70 17.14 -1.38
CA HIS A 10 -5.03 18.34 -1.89
C HIS A 10 -5.98 19.53 -1.85
N VAL A 11 -5.59 20.59 -1.17
CA VAL A 11 -6.33 21.85 -1.09
C VAL A 11 -5.40 22.99 -1.48
N ASP A 12 -5.75 23.73 -2.54
CA ASP A 12 -4.94 24.82 -3.09
C ASP A 12 -3.49 24.43 -3.41
N GLY A 13 -3.28 23.18 -3.85
CA GLY A 13 -1.97 22.63 -4.18
C GLY A 13 -1.14 22.15 -2.98
N ILE A 14 -1.68 22.24 -1.76
CA ILE A 14 -1.06 21.71 -0.55
C ILE A 14 -1.71 20.35 -0.23
N ALA A 15 -0.88 19.32 -0.10
CA ALA A 15 -1.30 18.00 0.32
C ALA A 15 -1.41 17.94 1.85
N TYR A 16 -2.53 17.43 2.35
CA TYR A 16 -2.75 17.12 3.76
C TYR A 16 -3.02 15.62 3.89
N GLY A 17 -2.19 14.94 4.68
CA GLY A 17 -2.30 13.53 4.98
C GLY A 17 -3.25 13.20 6.15
N PRO A 18 -3.47 11.90 6.41
CA PRO A 18 -4.29 11.41 7.51
C PRO A 18 -3.79 11.84 8.90
N ASP A 19 -2.48 12.00 9.04
CA ASP A 19 -1.83 12.43 10.29
C ASP A 19 -1.52 13.93 10.34
N ASP A 20 -1.81 14.67 9.27
CA ASP A 20 -1.59 16.12 9.22
C ASP A 20 -2.66 16.88 9.99
N GLU A 21 -2.23 17.92 10.70
CA GLU A 21 -3.14 18.85 11.35
C GLU A 21 -3.73 19.83 10.31
N VAL A 22 -4.98 19.60 9.93
CA VAL A 22 -5.66 20.45 8.95
C VAL A 22 -6.24 21.70 9.63
N PRO A 23 -5.86 22.93 9.21
CA PRO A 23 -6.43 24.16 9.74
C PRO A 23 -7.94 24.25 9.50
N ALA A 24 -8.69 24.86 10.42
CA ALA A 24 -10.15 24.96 10.33
C ALA A 24 -10.66 25.61 9.01
N ALA A 25 -9.90 26.55 8.45
CA ALA A 25 -10.24 27.17 7.16
C ALA A 25 -10.18 26.18 5.98
N VAL A 26 -9.19 25.28 6.01
CA VAL A 26 -9.03 24.20 5.03
C VAL A 26 -10.06 23.11 5.31
N ALA A 27 -10.29 22.79 6.57
CA ALA A 27 -11.23 21.74 6.95
C ALA A 27 -12.67 21.99 6.47
N ARG A 28 -13.08 23.27 6.39
CA ARG A 28 -14.37 23.69 5.83
C ARG A 28 -14.50 23.45 4.32
N ARG A 29 -13.38 23.30 3.61
CA ARG A 29 -13.33 22.97 2.17
C ARG A 29 -13.33 21.47 1.91
N ILE A 30 -12.93 20.68 2.90
CA ILE A 30 -12.86 19.23 2.82
C ILE A 30 -14.22 18.62 3.17
N GLY A 31 -14.76 17.82 2.26
CA GLY A 31 -16.06 17.17 2.44
C GLY A 31 -16.07 16.14 3.57
N ALA A 32 -17.25 15.89 4.16
CA ALA A 32 -17.44 14.94 5.27
C ALA A 32 -16.84 13.54 5.01
N HIS A 33 -16.87 13.09 3.76
CA HIS A 33 -16.37 11.79 3.31
C HIS A 33 -14.85 11.65 3.39
N ALA A 34 -14.11 12.75 3.47
CA ALA A 34 -12.65 12.72 3.57
C ALA A 34 -12.15 12.68 5.03
N TRP A 35 -13.07 12.76 6.00
CA TRP A 35 -12.76 12.68 7.42
C TRP A 35 -13.06 11.31 7.96
N THR A 36 -12.21 10.82 8.87
CA THR A 36 -12.53 9.61 9.62
C THR A 36 -13.73 9.89 10.53
N SER A 37 -14.82 9.17 10.31
CA SER A 37 -15.92 9.11 11.26
C SER A 37 -15.46 8.13 12.34
N GLY A 38 -15.49 8.54 13.61
CA GLY A 38 -14.77 7.92 14.73
C GLY A 38 -15.16 6.49 15.13
N GLU A 39 -15.20 5.55 14.20
CA GLU A 39 -15.36 4.12 14.41
C GLU A 39 -14.09 3.31 14.13
N ASP A 40 -13.02 3.95 13.63
CA ASP A 40 -11.72 3.31 13.45
C ASP A 40 -10.65 3.97 14.33
N ALA A 41 -10.72 3.64 15.63
CA ALA A 41 -9.67 3.90 16.60
C ALA A 41 -9.33 2.59 17.29
N GLY A 42 -8.51 1.76 16.63
CA GLY A 42 -8.18 0.43 17.12
C GLY A 42 -6.97 -0.22 16.45
N GLY A 43 -5.90 0.52 16.19
CA GLY A 43 -4.57 -0.05 15.93
C GLY A 43 -3.54 0.57 16.88
N PRO A 44 -2.79 -0.21 17.70
CA PRO A 44 -1.76 0.34 18.59
C PRO A 44 -0.57 0.91 17.78
N PRO A 45 0.29 1.75 18.39
CA PRO A 45 1.46 2.29 17.71
C PRO A 45 2.52 1.18 17.59
N GLY A 46 2.62 0.58 16.42
CA GLY A 46 3.75 -0.25 16.00
C GLY A 46 4.69 0.58 15.13
N ASP A 47 5.88 0.87 15.62
CA ASP A 47 7.07 1.13 14.80
C ASP A 47 7.35 -0.10 13.89
N PRO A 48 8.13 0.06 12.80
CA PRO A 48 7.74 -0.29 11.44
C PRO A 48 7.89 -1.78 11.13
N GLU A 49 6.81 -2.53 11.29
CA GLU A 49 6.59 -3.76 10.54
C GLU A 49 5.29 -3.54 9.76
N ALA A 50 5.43 -3.03 8.54
CA ALA A 50 4.35 -3.01 7.57
C ALA A 50 4.07 -4.46 7.12
N ASP A 51 3.52 -5.27 8.03
CA ASP A 51 2.87 -6.55 7.73
C ASP A 51 1.46 -6.28 7.14
N GLY A 52 1.41 -5.33 6.20
CA GLY A 52 0.28 -5.00 5.37
C GLY A 52 0.69 -5.33 3.94
N GLY A 53 0.85 -6.63 3.69
CA GLY A 53 1.30 -7.17 2.41
C GLY A 53 0.60 -6.47 1.26
N ALA A 54 1.38 -5.75 0.45
CA ALA A 54 0.91 -5.32 -0.84
C ALA A 54 0.36 -6.57 -1.54
N GLU A 55 -0.88 -6.56 -2.03
CA GLU A 55 -1.36 -7.74 -2.76
C GLU A 55 -0.38 -8.04 -3.91
N PRO A 56 0.00 -9.31 -4.09
CA PRO A 56 0.95 -9.66 -5.13
C PRO A 56 0.41 -9.12 -6.47
N PRO A 57 1.25 -8.42 -7.25
CA PRO A 57 0.78 -7.83 -8.49
C PRO A 57 0.21 -8.92 -9.41
N PRO A 58 -0.71 -8.59 -10.32
CA PRO A 58 -1.36 -9.60 -11.15
C PRO A 58 -0.31 -10.45 -11.89
N ARG A 59 -0.57 -11.75 -12.01
CA ARG A 59 0.31 -12.69 -12.72
C ARG A 59 0.21 -12.58 -14.25
N SER A 60 -0.70 -11.77 -14.80
CA SER A 60 -0.76 -11.43 -16.23
C SER A 60 -1.64 -10.20 -16.46
N GLY A 61 -1.32 -9.41 -17.49
CA GLY A 61 -2.10 -8.24 -17.90
C GLY A 61 -1.47 -6.89 -17.57
N ARG A 62 -2.28 -5.83 -17.67
CA ARG A 62 -1.85 -4.45 -17.40
C ARG A 62 -1.60 -4.30 -15.89
N GLY A 63 -0.34 -4.12 -15.50
CA GLY A 63 0.08 -4.06 -14.09
C GLY A 63 0.97 -5.22 -13.65
N SER A 64 1.13 -6.24 -14.49
CA SER A 64 2.02 -7.38 -14.26
C SER A 64 3.47 -7.12 -14.68
N GLY A 65 3.92 -5.87 -14.69
CA GLY A 65 5.27 -5.55 -15.17
C GLY A 65 6.36 -6.15 -14.29
N ILE A 66 7.56 -6.36 -14.85
CA ILE A 66 8.76 -6.75 -14.10
C ILE A 66 8.99 -5.77 -12.94
N GLU A 67 8.80 -4.46 -13.18
CA GLU A 67 8.95 -3.41 -12.18
C GLU A 67 8.00 -3.57 -10.99
N ALA A 68 6.74 -3.96 -11.24
CA ALA A 68 5.76 -4.19 -10.19
C ALA A 68 6.14 -5.39 -9.31
N TRP A 69 6.60 -6.47 -9.95
CA TRP A 69 7.08 -7.66 -9.25
C TRP A 69 8.38 -7.40 -8.48
N ARG A 70 9.27 -6.56 -9.01
CA ARG A 70 10.50 -6.16 -8.32
C ARG A 70 10.22 -5.35 -7.07
N ALA A 71 9.38 -4.32 -7.20
CA ALA A 71 8.98 -3.50 -6.07
C ALA A 71 8.30 -4.36 -4.99
N PHE A 72 7.49 -5.35 -5.39
CA PHE A 72 6.92 -6.32 -4.47
C PHE A 72 8.00 -7.17 -3.78
N ALA A 73 8.93 -7.76 -4.54
CA ALA A 73 10.03 -8.54 -3.96
C ALA A 73 10.88 -7.72 -2.97
N GLU A 74 11.27 -6.50 -3.32
CA GLU A 74 12.06 -5.61 -2.47
C GLU A 74 11.33 -5.23 -1.18
N GLN A 75 10.01 -4.99 -1.23
CA GLN A 75 9.19 -4.70 -0.04
C GLN A 75 9.10 -5.89 0.92
N HIS A 76 9.25 -7.10 0.41
CA HIS A 76 9.17 -8.34 1.16
C HIS A 76 10.55 -8.96 1.45
N ASP A 77 11.62 -8.18 1.31
CA ASP A 77 13.02 -8.60 1.50
C ASP A 77 13.40 -9.85 0.67
N VAL A 78 12.79 -10.01 -0.51
CA VAL A 78 13.09 -11.10 -1.45
C VAL A 78 14.21 -10.66 -2.38
N GLU A 79 15.36 -11.33 -2.28
CA GLU A 79 16.51 -11.07 -3.13
C GLU A 79 16.29 -11.60 -4.56
N VAL A 80 16.27 -10.70 -5.54
CA VAL A 80 16.07 -11.02 -6.97
C VAL A 80 17.14 -10.34 -7.82
N ALA A 81 17.59 -11.03 -8.88
CA ALA A 81 18.62 -10.46 -9.77
C ALA A 81 18.11 -9.23 -10.54
N ALA A 82 19.01 -8.27 -10.83
CA ALA A 82 18.70 -7.04 -11.57
C ALA A 82 18.38 -7.27 -13.07
N ASP A 83 18.68 -8.45 -13.57
CA ASP A 83 18.30 -8.96 -14.89
C ASP A 83 17.28 -10.12 -14.83
N ALA A 84 16.80 -10.47 -13.62
CA ALA A 84 15.78 -11.51 -13.44
C ALA A 84 14.53 -11.20 -14.27
N SER A 85 13.99 -12.23 -14.92
CA SER A 85 12.74 -12.10 -15.62
C SER A 85 11.60 -11.96 -14.62
N ARG A 86 10.47 -11.47 -15.12
CA ARG A 86 9.23 -11.40 -14.35
C ARG A 86 8.90 -12.73 -13.66
N GLU A 87 9.02 -13.84 -14.39
CA GLU A 87 8.74 -15.19 -13.90
C GLU A 87 9.74 -15.63 -12.82
N ASP A 88 11.02 -15.27 -12.97
CA ASP A 88 12.04 -15.56 -11.96
C ASP A 88 11.77 -14.81 -10.65
N ILE A 89 11.31 -13.55 -10.72
CA ILE A 89 10.94 -12.75 -9.56
C ILE A 89 9.73 -13.36 -8.83
N ILE A 90 8.73 -13.82 -9.60
CA ILE A 90 7.54 -14.49 -9.05
C ILE A 90 7.96 -15.79 -8.35
N ALA A 91 8.81 -16.60 -8.98
CA ALA A 91 9.29 -17.85 -8.41
C ALA A 91 10.12 -17.62 -7.14
N ALA A 92 10.95 -16.57 -7.09
CA ALA A 92 11.67 -16.19 -5.88
C ALA A 92 10.71 -15.77 -4.76
N ALA A 93 9.66 -15.01 -5.09
CA ALA A 93 8.65 -14.57 -4.14
C ALA A 93 7.76 -15.74 -3.64
N GLU A 94 7.43 -16.71 -4.49
CA GLU A 94 6.80 -17.97 -4.10
C GLU A 94 7.72 -18.81 -3.19
N SER A 95 9.00 -18.91 -3.54
CA SER A 95 10.00 -19.65 -2.73
C SER A 95 10.25 -19.00 -1.37
N ALA A 96 10.08 -17.68 -1.26
CA ALA A 96 10.13 -16.94 -0.01
C ALA A 96 8.83 -17.04 0.81
N GLY A 97 7.77 -17.64 0.24
CA GLY A 97 6.47 -17.78 0.90
C GLY A 97 5.66 -16.49 0.98
N VAL A 98 6.06 -15.45 0.23
CA VAL A 98 5.39 -14.14 0.22
C VAL A 98 4.29 -14.04 -0.84
N VAL A 99 4.30 -14.97 -1.80
CA VAL A 99 3.20 -15.16 -2.77
C VAL A 99 2.65 -16.57 -2.60
N GLU A 100 1.33 -16.68 -2.52
CA GLU A 100 0.69 -17.99 -2.56
C GLU A 100 0.99 -18.70 -3.89
N PRO A 101 1.43 -19.97 -3.86
CA PRO A 101 1.58 -20.76 -5.07
C PRO A 101 0.20 -20.92 -5.71
N GLU A 102 0.13 -20.77 -7.04
CA GLU A 102 -1.13 -20.87 -7.77
C GLU A 102 -1.79 -22.23 -7.48
N GLN A 103 -2.87 -22.20 -6.70
CA GLN A 103 -3.69 -23.39 -6.45
C GLN A 103 -4.32 -23.76 -7.80
N PRO A 104 -4.07 -24.97 -8.34
CA PRO A 104 -4.76 -25.41 -9.53
C PRO A 104 -6.26 -25.41 -9.20
N LYS A 105 -7.02 -24.57 -9.90
CA LYS A 105 -8.49 -24.67 -9.90
C LYS A 105 -8.83 -26.02 -10.53
N GLU A 106 -9.25 -26.97 -9.69
CA GLU A 106 -9.88 -28.23 -10.11
C GLU A 106 -11.16 -28.00 -10.93
#